data_AF-A0A2M7SA99-F1
#
_entry.id   AF-A0A2M7SA99-F1
#
_cell.length_a   1.000
_cell.length_b   1.000
_cell.length_c   1.000
_cell.angle_alpha   90.00
_cell.angle_beta   90.00
_cell.angle_gamma   90.00
#
_symmetry.space_group_name_H-M   'P 1'
#
loop_
_entity.id
_entity.type
_entity.pdbx_description
1 polymer ?
#
loop_
_entity_poly.entity_id
_entity_poly.type
_entity_poly.pdbx_seq_one_letter_code
_entity_poly.pdbx_strand_id
1 'polypeptide(L)'
;MRGQKNVPVEFYLKSEKSHPDIFNNIEVDVIFTGPERDEWKVPAFWAGGDLFGVRFSAPEPGRYTWVSLCSDTKETGLHSRTGEAEVVPYEGANPLFKHGRVRCARTKRTFEHSDGTPFFWLADTWWMGLCKRLGWPEDIRMLAADRISKNFSVIQVVAGLYPDMPAFDQRGANEAGFPWEKDYARINPAYFDMADLRLEWLVRAGLVPCIVGCWAYFLPWMGIEKMKKHWRNIVARYGAYPVVWCLAGEGAMPYYLSKDKEKDIEVQKKGWTELARYVRSIDPFHNLITIHPTNNARDQVEDPSVLDFEMMQTG
;
A
#
# COMPACT_ATOMS: atom_id res chain seq x y z
N MET A 1 -5.67 -22.16 -7.44
CA MET A 1 -4.45 -21.38 -7.78
C MET A 1 -3.22 -22.09 -7.19
N ARG A 2 -2.02 -21.85 -7.73
CA ARG A 2 -0.76 -22.34 -7.17
C ARG A 2 0.14 -21.15 -6.82
N GLY A 3 0.83 -21.20 -5.69
CA GLY A 3 1.69 -20.13 -5.19
C GLY A 3 2.91 -20.66 -4.45
N GLN A 4 3.77 -19.74 -4.01
CA GLN A 4 4.91 -20.04 -3.16
C GLN A 4 4.81 -19.22 -1.86
N LYS A 5 5.39 -19.75 -0.77
CA LYS A 5 5.52 -19.05 0.50
C LYS A 5 6.06 -17.63 0.28
N ASN A 6 5.43 -16.63 0.91
CA ASN A 6 5.78 -15.20 0.84
C ASN A 6 5.69 -14.54 -0.55
N VAL A 7 5.29 -15.26 -1.60
CA VAL A 7 5.16 -14.72 -2.95
C VAL A 7 3.70 -14.39 -3.23
N PRO A 8 3.37 -13.14 -3.63
CA PRO A 8 2.01 -12.77 -3.99
C PRO A 8 1.47 -13.61 -5.14
N VAL A 9 0.24 -14.04 -4.98
CA VAL A 9 -0.59 -14.65 -6.00
C VAL A 9 -1.80 -13.76 -6.24
N GLU A 10 -2.25 -13.70 -7.49
CA GLU A 10 -3.31 -12.80 -7.92
C GLU A 10 -4.39 -13.56 -8.70
N PHE A 11 -5.64 -13.20 -8.45
CA PHE A 11 -6.77 -13.60 -9.29
C PHE A 11 -7.85 -12.53 -9.26
N TYR A 12 -8.85 -12.66 -10.14
CA TYR A 12 -9.92 -11.71 -10.29
C TYR A 12 -11.28 -12.34 -10.01
N LEU A 13 -12.12 -11.59 -9.31
CA LEU A 13 -13.56 -11.80 -9.22
C LEU A 13 -14.23 -10.83 -10.20
N LYS A 14 -15.39 -11.23 -10.73
CA LYS A 14 -16.13 -10.45 -11.72
C LYS A 14 -17.54 -10.20 -11.25
N SER A 15 -17.97 -8.93 -11.24
CA SER A 15 -19.35 -8.57 -10.99
C SER A 15 -20.24 -9.08 -12.12
N GLU A 16 -21.39 -9.63 -11.76
CA GLU A 16 -22.41 -10.08 -12.71
C GLU A 16 -23.46 -9.00 -12.97
N LYS A 17 -23.35 -7.84 -12.30
CA LYS A 17 -24.28 -6.73 -12.45
C LYS A 17 -23.58 -5.48 -12.93
N SER A 18 -24.34 -4.64 -13.62
CA SER A 18 -23.89 -3.29 -13.96
C SER A 18 -24.08 -2.37 -12.76
N HIS A 19 -23.01 -1.67 -12.38
CA HIS A 19 -23.01 -0.68 -11.31
C HIS A 19 -22.65 0.69 -11.89
N PRO A 20 -23.46 1.74 -11.67
CA PRO A 20 -23.13 3.08 -12.15
C PRO A 20 -21.82 3.62 -11.54
N ASP A 21 -21.56 3.29 -10.28
CA ASP A 21 -20.36 3.69 -9.55
C ASP A 21 -19.88 2.57 -8.63
N ILE A 22 -19.26 1.55 -9.24
CA ILE A 22 -18.89 0.32 -8.55
C ILE A 22 -17.82 0.54 -7.48
N PHE A 23 -16.82 1.39 -7.77
CA PHE A 23 -15.74 1.68 -6.83
C PHE A 23 -16.23 2.32 -5.54
N ASN A 24 -17.19 3.25 -5.64
CA ASN A 24 -17.63 3.97 -4.46
C ASN A 24 -18.66 3.22 -3.61
N ASN A 25 -19.37 2.25 -4.20
CA ASN A 25 -20.52 1.59 -3.58
C ASN A 25 -20.28 0.12 -3.22
N ILE A 26 -19.28 -0.52 -3.83
CA ILE A 26 -19.00 -1.95 -3.63
C ILE A 26 -17.63 -2.14 -3.01
N GLU A 27 -17.61 -2.83 -1.87
CA GLU A 27 -16.39 -3.34 -1.26
C GLU A 27 -16.41 -4.86 -1.31
N VAL A 28 -15.27 -5.44 -1.69
CA VAL A 28 -15.08 -6.90 -1.65
C VAL A 28 -13.88 -7.20 -0.77
N ASP A 29 -14.05 -8.13 0.15
CA ASP A 29 -12.97 -8.77 0.90
C ASP A 29 -12.92 -10.27 0.54
N VAL A 30 -11.80 -10.92 0.77
CA VAL A 30 -11.65 -12.38 0.64
C VAL A 30 -11.02 -12.91 1.92
N ILE A 31 -11.70 -13.85 2.57
CA ILE A 31 -11.17 -14.58 3.72
C ILE A 31 -10.42 -15.79 3.19
N PHE A 32 -9.12 -15.84 3.41
CA PHE A 32 -8.30 -17.04 3.21
C PHE A 32 -8.19 -17.79 4.52
N THR A 33 -8.36 -19.10 4.50
CA THR A 33 -8.17 -20.01 5.63
C THR A 33 -6.99 -20.92 5.33
N GLY A 34 -5.98 -20.91 6.20
CA GLY A 34 -4.76 -21.68 6.05
C GLY A 34 -4.85 -23.11 6.60
N PRO A 35 -3.76 -23.89 6.48
CA PRO A 35 -3.70 -25.28 6.94
C PRO A 35 -3.89 -25.41 8.46
N GLU A 36 -3.46 -24.41 9.23
CA GLU A 36 -3.62 -24.35 10.70
C GLU A 36 -4.89 -23.62 11.15
N ARG A 37 -5.82 -23.34 10.21
CA ARG A 37 -7.08 -22.60 10.42
C ARG A 37 -6.91 -21.12 10.76
N ASP A 38 -5.72 -20.55 10.60
CA ASP A 38 -5.53 -19.11 10.58
C ASP A 38 -6.34 -18.47 9.45
N GLU A 39 -6.84 -17.25 9.68
CA GLU A 39 -7.64 -16.50 8.72
C GLU A 39 -7.02 -15.16 8.35
N TRP A 40 -7.03 -14.84 7.06
CA TRP A 40 -6.64 -13.53 6.53
C TRP A 40 -7.80 -12.93 5.77
N LYS A 41 -8.36 -11.84 6.29
CA LYS A 41 -9.36 -11.04 5.59
C LYS A 41 -8.66 -10.00 4.72
N VAL A 42 -8.54 -10.30 3.43
CA VAL A 42 -7.80 -9.50 2.44
C VAL A 42 -8.76 -8.61 1.65
N PRO A 43 -8.56 -7.28 1.59
CA PRO A 43 -9.38 -6.43 0.74
C PRO A 43 -9.04 -6.64 -0.74
N ALA A 44 -10.06 -6.68 -1.60
CA ALA A 44 -9.89 -6.66 -3.05
C ALA A 44 -9.86 -5.21 -3.57
N PHE A 45 -9.17 -4.98 -4.69
CA PHE A 45 -9.13 -3.69 -5.37
C PHE A 45 -9.99 -3.71 -6.63
N TRP A 46 -10.64 -2.59 -6.94
CA TRP A 46 -11.32 -2.43 -8.22
C TRP A 46 -10.29 -2.25 -9.34
N ALA A 47 -10.35 -3.10 -10.36
CA ALA A 47 -9.41 -3.16 -11.47
C ALA A 47 -9.97 -2.53 -12.77
N GLY A 48 -11.04 -1.74 -12.65
CA GLY A 48 -11.77 -1.20 -13.80
C GLY A 48 -12.89 -2.12 -14.26
N GLY A 49 -13.87 -1.54 -14.96
CA GLY A 49 -15.05 -2.27 -15.42
C GLY A 49 -15.76 -2.99 -14.28
N ASP A 50 -15.94 -4.29 -14.44
CA ASP A 50 -16.60 -5.20 -13.50
C ASP A 50 -15.63 -6.10 -12.70
N LEU A 51 -14.33 -5.79 -12.72
CA LEU A 51 -13.29 -6.66 -12.13
C LEU A 51 -12.82 -6.19 -10.76
N PHE A 52 -12.67 -7.15 -9.85
CA PHE A 52 -12.03 -6.98 -8.54
C PHE A 52 -10.82 -7.91 -8.43
N GLY A 53 -9.63 -7.33 -8.33
CA GLY A 53 -8.38 -8.05 -8.13
C GLY A 53 -8.16 -8.39 -6.66
N VAL A 54 -7.68 -9.60 -6.41
CA VAL A 54 -7.35 -10.12 -5.08
C VAL A 54 -5.91 -10.55 -5.10
N ARG A 55 -5.10 -10.02 -4.18
CA ARG A 55 -3.70 -10.41 -4.01
C ARG A 55 -3.50 -11.01 -2.63
N PHE A 56 -2.93 -12.21 -2.56
CA PHE A 56 -2.64 -12.89 -1.30
C PHE A 56 -1.21 -13.42 -1.30
N SER A 57 -0.55 -13.41 -0.15
CA SER A 57 0.77 -14.02 0.03
C SER A 57 0.72 -14.87 1.28
N ALA A 58 0.78 -16.19 1.10
CA ALA A 58 0.72 -17.15 2.19
C ALA A 58 2.02 -17.15 3.02
N PRO A 59 1.93 -17.09 4.36
CA PRO A 59 3.11 -17.12 5.22
C PRO A 59 3.70 -18.53 5.35
N GLU A 60 2.92 -19.59 5.11
CA GLU A 60 3.39 -20.98 5.21
C GLU A 60 2.96 -21.84 4.02
N PRO A 61 3.71 -22.90 3.66
CA PRO A 61 3.28 -23.87 2.66
C PRO A 61 2.06 -24.67 3.13
N GLY A 62 1.25 -25.12 2.18
CA GLY A 62 0.07 -25.94 2.44
C GLY A 62 -1.12 -25.55 1.57
N ARG A 63 -2.25 -26.20 1.86
CA ARG A 63 -3.52 -25.94 1.18
C ARG A 63 -4.29 -24.85 1.92
N TYR A 64 -4.73 -23.86 1.15
CA TYR A 64 -5.58 -22.77 1.59
C TYR A 64 -6.92 -22.86 0.87
N THR A 65 -7.99 -22.52 1.58
CA THR A 65 -9.31 -22.27 0.97
C THR A 65 -9.63 -20.79 1.10
N TRP A 66 -10.49 -20.27 0.25
CA TRP A 66 -10.95 -18.90 0.39
C TRP A 66 -12.44 -18.73 0.10
N VAL A 67 -13.03 -17.70 0.68
CA VAL A 67 -14.39 -17.24 0.43
C VAL A 67 -14.44 -15.72 0.28
N SER A 68 -15.13 -15.22 -0.74
CA SER A 68 -15.30 -13.79 -0.97
C SER A 68 -16.53 -13.21 -0.27
N LEU A 69 -16.42 -11.98 0.20
CA LEU A 69 -17.44 -11.21 0.89
C LEU A 69 -17.62 -9.86 0.19
N CYS A 70 -18.70 -9.72 -0.58
CA CYS A 70 -19.13 -8.44 -1.13
C CYS A 70 -20.06 -7.69 -0.16
N SER A 71 -19.95 -6.36 -0.09
CA SER A 71 -20.84 -5.48 0.67
C SER A 71 -22.29 -5.52 0.18
N ASP A 72 -22.52 -5.73 -1.13
CA ASP A 72 -23.82 -6.12 -1.68
C ASP A 72 -23.86 -7.65 -1.81
N THR A 73 -24.54 -8.32 -0.88
CA THR A 73 -24.68 -9.79 -0.86
C THR A 73 -25.47 -10.34 -2.04
N LYS A 74 -26.16 -9.48 -2.81
CA LYS A 74 -26.85 -9.87 -4.04
C LYS A 74 -25.89 -9.96 -5.24
N GLU A 75 -24.64 -9.51 -5.13
CA GLU A 75 -23.62 -9.67 -6.17
C GLU A 75 -23.10 -11.11 -6.20
N THR A 76 -23.82 -12.03 -6.84
CA THR A 76 -23.48 -13.47 -6.87
C THR A 76 -22.14 -13.78 -7.54
N GLY A 77 -21.66 -12.90 -8.41
CA GLY A 77 -20.32 -12.97 -9.02
C GLY A 77 -19.18 -12.55 -8.06
N LEU A 78 -19.48 -11.81 -7.00
CA LEU A 78 -18.50 -11.26 -6.05
C LEU A 78 -18.65 -11.80 -4.62
N HIS A 79 -19.86 -12.18 -4.20
CA HIS A 79 -20.19 -12.67 -2.86
C HIS A 79 -20.23 -14.19 -2.82
N SER A 80 -19.76 -14.79 -1.72
CA SER A 80 -19.77 -16.24 -1.48
C SER A 80 -19.11 -17.05 -2.60
N ARG A 81 -18.20 -16.46 -3.36
CA ARG A 81 -17.33 -17.20 -4.29
C ARG A 81 -16.29 -17.92 -3.46
N THR A 82 -15.96 -19.13 -3.86
CA THR A 82 -14.95 -19.93 -3.17
C THR A 82 -13.90 -20.44 -4.12
N GLY A 83 -12.77 -20.82 -3.55
CA GLY A 83 -11.73 -21.53 -4.27
C GLY A 83 -10.61 -21.98 -3.35
N GLU A 84 -9.55 -22.48 -3.96
CA GLU A 84 -8.44 -23.10 -3.25
C GLU A 84 -7.10 -22.62 -3.81
N ALA A 85 -6.09 -22.57 -2.94
CA ALA A 85 -4.71 -22.31 -3.28
C ALA A 85 -3.81 -23.41 -2.72
N GLU A 86 -2.91 -23.92 -3.55
CA GLU A 86 -1.82 -24.79 -3.11
C GLU A 86 -0.54 -23.95 -3.04
N VAL A 87 0.08 -23.89 -1.87
CA VAL A 87 1.28 -23.08 -1.61
C VAL A 87 2.45 -24.01 -1.32
N VAL A 88 3.52 -23.88 -2.08
CA VAL A 88 4.76 -24.65 -1.89
C VAL A 88 5.86 -23.79 -1.25
N PRO A 89 6.95 -24.38 -0.73
CA PRO A 89 8.10 -23.62 -0.30
C PRO A 89 8.67 -22.70 -1.40
N TYR A 90 9.22 -21.55 -1.01
CA TYR A 90 9.94 -20.67 -1.91
C TYR A 90 11.38 -21.16 -2.08
N GLU A 91 11.79 -21.42 -3.33
CA GLU A 91 13.13 -21.92 -3.67
C GLU A 91 14.01 -20.88 -4.37
N GLY A 92 13.50 -19.66 -4.56
CA GLY A 92 14.23 -18.60 -5.23
C GLY A 92 15.24 -17.87 -4.32
N ALA A 93 15.96 -16.92 -4.93
CA ALA A 93 17.03 -16.18 -4.26
C ALA A 93 16.62 -14.79 -3.75
N ASN A 94 15.38 -14.33 -4.00
CA ASN A 94 14.96 -13.00 -3.54
C ASN A 94 14.88 -13.00 -2.00
N PRO A 95 15.66 -12.16 -1.31
CA PRO A 95 15.75 -12.18 0.15
C PRO A 95 14.42 -11.83 0.82
N LEU A 96 13.60 -10.96 0.20
CA LEU A 96 12.32 -10.53 0.78
C LEU A 96 11.31 -11.68 0.85
N PHE A 97 11.32 -12.58 -0.15
CA PHE A 97 10.46 -13.76 -0.15
C PHE A 97 11.07 -14.91 0.65
N LYS A 98 12.39 -15.08 0.61
CA LYS A 98 13.09 -16.13 1.34
C LYS A 98 12.96 -15.96 2.86
N HIS A 99 13.16 -14.75 3.36
CA HIS A 99 13.17 -14.46 4.80
C HIS A 99 11.81 -13.96 5.32
N GLY A 100 10.93 -13.54 4.41
CA GLY A 100 9.62 -12.98 4.72
C GLY A 100 9.67 -11.47 4.98
N ARG A 101 8.52 -10.92 5.38
CA ARG A 101 8.32 -9.47 5.57
C ARG A 101 9.21 -8.91 6.66
N VAL A 102 9.56 -7.63 6.53
CA VAL A 102 10.28 -6.87 7.56
C VAL A 102 9.34 -6.54 8.72
N ARG A 103 9.83 -6.68 9.95
CA ARG A 103 9.16 -6.29 11.20
C ARG A 103 10.12 -5.60 12.16
N CYS A 104 9.58 -4.94 13.17
CA CYS A 104 10.37 -4.49 14.31
C CYS A 104 10.85 -5.71 15.10
N ALA A 105 12.15 -5.79 15.38
CA ALA A 105 12.71 -6.83 16.24
C ALA A 105 12.14 -6.72 17.66
N ARG A 106 12.20 -7.82 18.43
CA ARG A 106 11.69 -7.85 19.82
C ARG A 106 12.31 -6.76 20.72
N THR A 107 13.54 -6.36 20.42
CA THR A 107 14.28 -5.30 21.13
C THR A 107 13.70 -3.89 20.90
N LYS A 108 12.86 -3.73 19.87
CA LYS A 108 12.30 -2.45 19.40
C LYS A 108 13.36 -1.40 19.04
N ARG A 109 14.54 -1.85 18.60
CA ARG A 109 15.68 -0.99 18.21
C ARG A 109 16.22 -1.26 16.81
N THR A 110 15.86 -2.38 16.23
CA THR A 110 16.34 -2.85 14.93
C THR A 110 15.18 -3.46 14.15
N PHE A 111 15.39 -3.68 12.86
CA PHE A 111 14.47 -4.43 12.01
C PHE A 111 15.03 -5.84 11.74
N GLU A 112 14.12 -6.76 11.47
CA GLU A 112 14.41 -8.13 11.07
C GLU A 112 13.33 -8.62 10.11
N HIS A 113 13.68 -9.61 9.30
CA HIS A 113 12.70 -10.38 8.54
C HIS A 113 11.90 -11.30 9.46
N SER A 114 10.84 -11.90 8.92
CA SER A 114 9.92 -12.75 9.67
C SER A 114 10.61 -13.99 10.27
N ASP A 115 11.65 -14.49 9.63
CA ASP A 115 12.50 -15.60 10.12
C ASP A 115 13.59 -15.17 11.14
N GLY A 116 13.66 -13.88 11.49
CA GLY A 116 14.64 -13.33 12.42
C GLY A 116 15.95 -12.84 11.77
N THR A 117 16.11 -12.98 10.45
CA THR A 117 17.28 -12.44 9.73
C THR A 117 17.33 -10.92 9.90
N PRO A 118 18.46 -10.31 10.35
CA PRO A 118 18.55 -8.87 10.53
C PRO A 118 18.30 -8.10 9.22
N PHE A 119 17.58 -6.98 9.31
CA PHE A 119 17.32 -6.08 8.19
C PHE A 119 17.91 -4.70 8.48
N PHE A 120 18.84 -4.25 7.64
CA PHE A 120 19.40 -2.90 7.72
C PHE A 120 18.63 -1.97 6.79
N TRP A 121 18.03 -0.92 7.35
CA TRP A 121 17.27 0.08 6.59
C TRP A 121 18.22 1.12 5.98
N LEU A 122 18.53 0.97 4.69
CA LEU A 122 19.26 1.97 3.90
C LEU A 122 18.35 2.41 2.75
N ALA A 123 17.76 3.59 2.90
CA ALA A 123 16.70 4.07 2.01
C ALA A 123 17.17 5.13 1.02
N ASP A 124 16.63 5.08 -0.20
CA ASP A 124 16.64 6.19 -1.16
C ASP A 124 15.22 6.79 -1.31
N THR A 125 15.14 8.00 -1.83
CA THR A 125 13.90 8.80 -1.85
C THR A 125 13.45 9.11 -3.26
N TRP A 126 12.41 8.43 -3.72
CA TRP A 126 11.83 8.60 -5.06
C TRP A 126 10.39 9.12 -4.94
N TRP A 127 10.22 10.29 -4.31
CA TRP A 127 8.89 10.83 -4.01
C TRP A 127 7.92 10.79 -5.19
N MET A 128 8.40 11.15 -6.39
CA MET A 128 7.62 11.17 -7.63
C MET A 128 7.94 9.99 -8.55
N GLY A 129 8.25 8.83 -7.98
CA GLY A 129 8.65 7.63 -8.74
C GLY A 129 7.51 6.93 -9.49
N LEU A 130 6.24 7.26 -9.21
CA LEU A 130 5.07 6.67 -9.88
C LEU A 130 4.40 7.65 -10.86
N CYS A 131 5.11 8.68 -11.33
CA CYS A 131 4.68 9.57 -12.40
C CYS A 131 5.71 9.63 -13.53
N LYS A 132 5.46 10.44 -14.56
CA LYS A 132 6.34 10.59 -15.74
C LYS A 132 7.74 11.13 -15.45
N ARG A 133 8.09 11.45 -14.20
CA ARG A 133 9.45 11.82 -13.81
C ARG A 133 10.42 10.64 -13.84
N LEU A 134 9.94 9.42 -13.60
CA LEU A 134 10.69 8.18 -13.81
C LEU A 134 9.91 7.29 -14.78
N GLY A 135 10.42 7.18 -16.01
CA GLY A 135 9.85 6.35 -17.06
C GLY A 135 9.93 4.86 -16.72
N TRP A 136 8.91 4.12 -17.13
CA TRP A 136 8.89 2.66 -17.08
C TRP A 136 9.06 2.06 -18.48
N PRO A 137 9.89 1.01 -18.65
CA PRO A 137 10.72 0.35 -17.63
C PRO A 137 12.10 0.96 -17.39
N GLU A 138 12.64 1.78 -18.30
CA GLU A 138 14.07 2.08 -18.36
C GLU A 138 14.61 2.79 -17.12
N ASP A 139 14.03 3.94 -16.73
CA ASP A 139 14.56 4.75 -15.63
C ASP A 139 14.44 4.02 -14.29
N ILE A 140 13.29 3.36 -14.05
CA ILE A 140 13.05 2.59 -12.82
C ILE A 140 14.04 1.43 -12.70
N ARG A 141 14.26 0.68 -13.80
CA ARG A 141 15.21 -0.44 -13.79
C ARG A 141 16.65 0.01 -13.61
N MET A 142 17.05 1.06 -14.33
CA MET A 142 18.38 1.64 -14.23
C MET A 142 18.66 2.13 -12.80
N LEU A 143 17.76 2.93 -12.23
CA LEU A 143 17.94 3.50 -10.90
C LEU A 143 17.88 2.42 -9.81
N ALA A 144 17.00 1.42 -9.93
CA ALA A 144 16.96 0.28 -9.01
C ALA A 144 18.27 -0.52 -9.03
N ALA A 145 18.81 -0.81 -10.21
CA ALA A 145 20.09 -1.52 -10.34
C ALA A 145 21.25 -0.74 -9.71
N ASP A 146 21.29 0.58 -9.91
CA ASP A 146 22.25 1.47 -9.24
C ASP A 146 22.11 1.41 -7.72
N ARG A 147 20.88 1.48 -7.18
CA ARG A 147 20.64 1.37 -5.73
C ARG A 147 21.03 0.03 -5.14
N ILE A 148 20.77 -1.05 -5.86
CA ILE A 148 21.20 -2.41 -5.46
C ILE A 148 22.73 -2.49 -5.42
N SER A 149 23.43 -1.95 -6.43
CA SER A 149 24.91 -1.94 -6.44
C SER A 149 25.52 -1.15 -5.27
N LYS A 150 24.73 -0.25 -4.67
CA LYS A 150 25.09 0.59 -3.52
C LYS A 150 24.52 0.07 -2.19
N ASN A 151 23.95 -1.14 -2.19
CA ASN A 151 23.38 -1.83 -1.01
C ASN A 151 22.18 -1.12 -0.36
N PHE A 152 21.46 -0.25 -1.09
CA PHE A 152 20.18 0.24 -0.61
C PHE A 152 19.20 -0.93 -0.47
N SER A 153 18.36 -0.87 0.55
CA SER A 153 17.37 -1.90 0.87
C SER A 153 15.93 -1.40 0.80
N VAL A 154 15.72 -0.08 0.84
CA VAL A 154 14.39 0.54 0.86
C VAL A 154 14.30 1.66 -0.18
N ILE A 155 13.14 1.81 -0.81
CA ILE A 155 12.82 2.96 -1.66
C ILE A 155 11.55 3.63 -1.13
N GLN A 156 11.63 4.91 -0.77
CA GLN A 156 10.47 5.70 -0.38
C GLN A 156 9.79 6.28 -1.61
N VAL A 157 8.48 6.09 -1.74
CA VAL A 157 7.73 6.48 -2.95
C VAL A 157 6.29 6.86 -2.63
N VAL A 158 5.78 7.94 -3.22
CA VAL A 158 4.40 8.41 -2.98
C VAL A 158 3.42 7.75 -3.94
N ALA A 159 2.28 7.27 -3.43
CA ALA A 159 1.21 6.60 -4.16
C ALA A 159 0.29 7.58 -4.95
N GLY A 160 0.90 8.54 -5.67
CA GLY A 160 0.22 9.37 -6.67
C GLY A 160 -0.31 10.73 -6.19
N LEU A 161 -0.42 10.97 -4.88
CA LEU A 161 -0.87 12.23 -4.30
C LEU A 161 0.32 13.01 -3.71
N TYR A 162 1.00 13.77 -4.55
CA TYR A 162 2.40 14.22 -4.37
C TYR A 162 2.61 15.58 -3.64
N PRO A 163 3.83 15.82 -3.10
CA PRO A 163 4.26 17.13 -2.59
C PRO A 163 4.39 18.21 -3.68
N ASP A 164 4.52 19.47 -3.24
CA ASP A 164 5.01 20.64 -4.03
C ASP A 164 4.23 21.02 -5.29
N MET A 165 2.99 20.57 -5.40
CA MET A 165 2.11 20.92 -6.51
C MET A 165 0.64 20.94 -6.10
N PRO A 166 -0.19 21.77 -6.77
CA PRO A 166 -1.63 21.72 -6.58
C PRO A 166 -2.17 20.36 -7.04
N ALA A 167 -3.36 19.99 -6.54
CA ALA A 167 -4.05 18.79 -6.99
C ALA A 167 -4.25 18.80 -8.51
N PHE A 168 -4.03 17.65 -9.15
CA PHE A 168 -4.14 17.47 -10.60
C PHE A 168 -3.18 18.32 -11.45
N ASP A 169 -2.03 18.74 -10.90
CA ASP A 169 -0.93 19.30 -11.69
C ASP A 169 -0.33 18.22 -12.62
N GLN A 170 -0.18 18.53 -13.90
CA GLN A 170 0.27 17.57 -14.93
C GLN A 170 1.60 16.88 -14.60
N ARG A 171 2.46 17.50 -13.78
CA ARG A 171 3.72 16.89 -13.32
C ARG A 171 3.51 15.64 -12.45
N GLY A 172 2.33 15.51 -11.83
CA GLY A 172 1.92 14.35 -11.05
C GLY A 172 1.30 13.22 -11.87
N ALA A 173 1.03 13.41 -13.16
CA ALA A 173 0.44 12.38 -13.99
C ALA A 173 1.45 11.30 -14.39
N ASN A 174 1.03 10.03 -14.38
CA ASN A 174 1.75 8.94 -15.03
C ASN A 174 1.21 8.70 -16.45
N GLU A 175 1.61 7.61 -17.09
CA GLU A 175 1.20 7.23 -18.44
C GLU A 175 -0.32 7.12 -18.60
N ALA A 176 -1.03 6.77 -17.53
CA ALA A 176 -2.48 6.62 -17.48
C ALA A 176 -3.22 7.81 -16.81
N GLY A 177 -2.52 8.92 -16.56
CA GLY A 177 -3.11 10.13 -15.97
C GLY A 177 -2.90 10.21 -14.46
N PHE A 178 -3.96 10.57 -13.71
CA PHE A 178 -3.93 10.78 -12.26
C PHE A 178 -4.48 9.59 -11.49
N PRO A 179 -4.12 9.39 -10.20
CA PRO A 179 -4.65 8.30 -9.37
C PRO A 179 -6.15 8.39 -9.12
N TRP A 180 -6.74 9.57 -9.28
CA TRP A 180 -8.17 9.83 -9.14
C TRP A 180 -8.67 10.60 -10.36
N GLU A 181 -9.96 10.47 -10.64
CA GLU A 181 -10.69 11.41 -11.48
C GLU A 181 -10.81 12.78 -10.77
N LYS A 182 -11.14 13.82 -11.54
CA LYS A 182 -11.29 15.18 -11.04
C LYS A 182 -12.22 15.23 -9.82
N ASP A 183 -11.94 16.14 -8.89
CA ASP A 183 -12.69 16.33 -7.64
C ASP A 183 -12.72 15.07 -6.74
N TYR A 184 -11.78 14.15 -6.99
CA TYR A 184 -11.67 12.86 -6.31
C TYR A 184 -12.99 12.06 -6.42
N ALA A 185 -13.63 12.10 -7.58
CA ALA A 185 -14.91 11.44 -7.81
C ALA A 185 -14.78 9.92 -7.73
N ARG A 186 -13.73 9.36 -8.36
CA ARG A 186 -13.49 7.92 -8.42
C ARG A 186 -11.99 7.65 -8.63
N ILE A 187 -11.50 6.52 -8.15
CA ILE A 187 -10.12 6.11 -8.39
C ILE A 187 -9.90 5.77 -9.86
N ASN A 188 -8.69 5.98 -10.37
CA ASN A 188 -8.32 5.56 -11.72
C ASN A 188 -7.50 4.25 -11.64
N PRO A 189 -8.09 3.08 -11.94
CA PRO A 189 -7.38 1.80 -11.85
C PRO A 189 -6.16 1.75 -12.76
N ALA A 190 -6.23 2.35 -13.96
CA ALA A 190 -5.13 2.34 -14.93
C ALA A 190 -3.88 3.09 -14.42
N TYR A 191 -4.05 4.12 -13.58
CA TYR A 191 -2.93 4.76 -12.88
C TYR A 191 -2.19 3.74 -12.01
N PHE A 192 -2.93 2.95 -11.25
CA PHE A 192 -2.37 1.97 -10.33
C PHE A 192 -1.84 0.74 -11.06
N ASP A 193 -2.37 0.38 -12.23
CA ASP A 193 -1.79 -0.68 -13.06
C ASP A 193 -0.36 -0.30 -13.51
N MET A 194 -0.13 0.98 -13.82
CA MET A 194 1.21 1.50 -14.10
C MET A 194 2.10 1.63 -12.85
N ALA A 195 1.50 1.77 -11.66
CA ALA A 195 2.22 1.75 -10.38
C ALA A 195 2.62 0.32 -9.98
N ASP A 196 1.77 -0.67 -10.25
CA ASP A 196 2.01 -2.09 -10.00
C ASP A 196 3.30 -2.54 -10.68
N LEU A 197 3.46 -2.21 -11.97
CA LEU A 197 4.68 -2.54 -12.73
C LEU A 197 5.97 -2.07 -12.02
N ARG A 198 5.94 -0.86 -11.45
CA ARG A 198 7.10 -0.23 -10.80
C ARG A 198 7.35 -0.82 -9.42
N LEU A 199 6.31 -0.93 -8.59
CA LEU A 199 6.42 -1.42 -7.21
C LEU A 199 6.74 -2.92 -7.18
N GLU A 200 6.12 -3.72 -8.05
CA GLU A 200 6.45 -5.13 -8.18
C GLU A 200 7.90 -5.35 -8.62
N TRP A 201 8.41 -4.48 -9.50
CA TRP A 201 9.81 -4.55 -9.91
C TRP A 201 10.77 -4.29 -8.75
N LEU A 202 10.51 -3.27 -7.94
CA LEU A 202 11.33 -3.00 -6.75
C LEU A 202 11.39 -4.23 -5.84
N VAL A 203 10.24 -4.83 -5.54
CA VAL A 203 10.17 -6.05 -4.73
C VAL A 203 10.93 -7.20 -5.39
N ARG A 204 10.71 -7.47 -6.68
CA ARG A 204 11.40 -8.54 -7.44
C ARG A 204 12.91 -8.35 -7.45
N ALA A 205 13.38 -7.11 -7.45
CA ALA A 205 14.78 -6.75 -7.41
C ALA A 205 15.37 -6.76 -5.99
N GLY A 206 14.57 -7.04 -4.96
CA GLY A 206 15.02 -7.17 -3.56
C GLY A 206 15.00 -5.85 -2.76
N LEU A 207 14.36 -4.81 -3.29
CA LEU A 207 14.16 -3.53 -2.61
C LEU A 207 12.76 -3.47 -1.98
N VAL A 208 12.68 -3.05 -0.72
CA VAL A 208 11.41 -2.87 0.00
C VAL A 208 10.81 -1.50 -0.34
N PRO A 209 9.62 -1.42 -0.94
CA PRO A 209 8.93 -0.14 -1.08
C PRO A 209 8.42 0.35 0.28
N CYS A 210 8.83 1.54 0.69
CA CYS A 210 8.16 2.33 1.72
C CYS A 210 7.14 3.24 1.01
N ILE A 211 5.89 2.77 0.95
CA ILE A 211 4.82 3.41 0.21
C ILE A 211 4.22 4.52 1.07
N VAL A 212 4.49 5.75 0.67
CA VAL A 212 3.84 6.94 1.23
C VAL A 212 2.46 7.08 0.60
N GLY A 213 1.38 6.98 1.38
CA GLY A 213 0.04 7.02 0.80
C GLY A 213 -0.23 8.32 0.04
N CYS A 214 0.09 9.46 0.66
CA CYS A 214 -0.08 10.77 0.06
C CYS A 214 0.73 11.82 0.81
N TRP A 215 0.78 13.05 0.30
CA TRP A 215 1.23 14.19 1.10
C TRP A 215 0.15 14.69 2.05
N ALA A 216 0.55 15.28 3.18
CA ALA A 216 -0.35 15.56 4.30
C ALA A 216 -1.59 16.41 3.97
N TYR A 217 -1.44 17.41 3.10
CA TYR A 217 -2.55 18.31 2.76
C TYR A 217 -3.65 17.66 1.91
N PHE A 218 -3.46 16.44 1.39
CA PHE A 218 -4.53 15.73 0.69
C PHE A 218 -5.64 15.26 1.64
N LEU A 219 -5.35 15.01 2.91
CA LEU A 219 -6.37 14.63 3.89
C LEU A 219 -7.45 15.71 4.06
N PRO A 220 -7.12 16.98 4.38
CA PRO A 220 -8.14 18.03 4.46
C PRO A 220 -8.79 18.33 3.10
N TRP A 221 -8.11 18.12 1.97
CA TRP A 221 -8.69 18.34 0.63
C TRP A 221 -9.70 17.29 0.21
N MET A 222 -9.41 16.02 0.47
CA MET A 222 -10.25 14.89 0.06
C MET A 222 -11.31 14.54 1.09
N GLY A 223 -11.02 14.83 2.36
CA GLY A 223 -11.79 14.33 3.50
C GLY A 223 -11.44 12.88 3.84
N ILE A 224 -11.73 12.51 5.09
CA ILE A 224 -11.35 11.22 5.68
C ILE A 224 -11.90 10.01 4.91
N GLU A 225 -13.15 10.07 4.44
CA GLU A 225 -13.80 8.93 3.78
C GLU A 225 -13.17 8.59 2.42
N LYS A 226 -12.81 9.60 1.62
CA LYS A 226 -12.08 9.38 0.37
C LYS A 226 -10.64 8.93 0.63
N MET A 227 -10.02 9.42 1.71
CA MET A 227 -8.69 8.98 2.11
C MET A 227 -8.67 7.52 2.58
N LYS A 228 -9.71 7.05 3.28
CA LYS A 228 -9.90 5.61 3.58
C LYS A 228 -10.01 4.78 2.30
N LYS A 229 -10.80 5.23 1.30
CA LYS A 229 -10.89 4.56 0.00
C LYS A 229 -9.55 4.50 -0.74
N HIS A 230 -8.76 5.58 -0.68
CA HIS A 230 -7.42 5.61 -1.26
C HIS A 230 -6.50 4.59 -0.59
N TRP A 231 -6.45 4.58 0.75
CA TRP A 231 -5.69 3.60 1.51
C TRP A 231 -6.17 2.16 1.32
N ARG A 232 -7.48 1.93 1.23
CA ARG A 232 -8.04 0.60 0.93
C ARG A 232 -7.53 0.08 -0.41
N ASN A 233 -7.50 0.91 -1.46
CA ASN A 233 -6.93 0.51 -2.74
C ASN A 233 -5.42 0.19 -2.63
N ILE A 234 -4.65 1.02 -1.91
CA ILE A 234 -3.21 0.79 -1.69
C ILE A 234 -2.97 -0.53 -0.95
N VAL A 235 -3.67 -0.79 0.15
CA VAL A 235 -3.54 -2.03 0.93
C VAL A 235 -3.98 -3.24 0.10
N ALA A 236 -5.11 -3.14 -0.61
CA ALA A 236 -5.59 -4.23 -1.47
C ALA A 236 -4.62 -4.57 -2.61
N ARG A 237 -3.97 -3.56 -3.22
CA ARG A 237 -2.99 -3.78 -4.29
C ARG A 237 -1.62 -4.22 -3.78
N TYR A 238 -1.15 -3.68 -2.67
CA TYR A 238 0.26 -3.81 -2.27
C TYR A 238 0.49 -4.57 -0.97
N GLY A 239 -0.53 -4.80 -0.14
CA GLY A 239 -0.35 -5.43 1.17
C GLY A 239 0.16 -6.86 1.10
N ALA A 240 -0.14 -7.59 0.02
CA ALA A 240 0.40 -8.91 -0.21
C ALA A 240 1.93 -8.90 -0.47
N TYR A 241 2.51 -7.77 -0.91
CA TYR A 241 3.95 -7.63 -1.12
C TYR A 241 4.68 -7.25 0.18
N PRO A 242 5.97 -7.57 0.35
CA PRO A 242 6.79 -7.11 1.47
C PRO A 242 7.08 -5.61 1.35
N VAL A 243 6.14 -4.80 1.82
CA VAL A 243 6.15 -3.33 1.77
C VAL A 243 6.09 -2.74 3.18
N VAL A 244 6.29 -1.42 3.27
CA VAL A 244 6.08 -0.63 4.49
C VAL A 244 5.12 0.50 4.17
N TRP A 245 4.21 0.79 5.09
CA TRP A 245 3.27 1.90 4.99
C TRP A 245 3.83 3.15 5.67
N CYS A 246 3.90 4.23 4.92
CA CYS A 246 4.08 5.57 5.46
C CYS A 246 2.79 6.36 5.24
N LEU A 247 2.07 6.68 6.32
CA LEU A 247 0.70 7.20 6.25
C LEU A 247 0.58 8.50 5.43
N ALA A 248 1.54 9.38 5.63
CA ALA A 248 1.66 10.61 4.87
C ALA A 248 3.11 11.10 4.83
N GLY A 249 3.39 11.90 3.81
CA GLY A 249 4.57 12.76 3.75
C GLY A 249 4.32 14.06 4.52
N GLU A 250 5.21 14.38 5.45
CA GLU A 250 5.13 15.53 6.37
C GLU A 250 3.76 15.67 7.04
N GLY A 251 3.36 14.64 7.80
CA GLY A 251 1.98 14.40 8.26
C GLY A 251 1.21 15.59 8.84
N ALA A 252 1.86 16.50 9.56
CA ALA A 252 1.27 17.71 10.14
C ALA A 252 1.68 19.00 9.37
N MET A 253 1.88 18.90 8.06
CA MET A 253 2.17 20.04 7.20
C MET A 253 0.89 20.55 6.51
N PRO A 254 0.39 21.74 6.87
CA PRO A 254 -0.64 22.42 6.11
C PRO A 254 -0.16 22.74 4.69
N TYR A 255 -1.11 22.90 3.76
CA TYR A 255 -0.75 23.38 2.44
C TYR A 255 -0.14 24.79 2.51
N TYR A 256 0.82 25.06 1.61
CA TYR A 256 1.55 26.32 1.53
C TYR A 256 0.65 27.57 1.58
N LEU A 257 -0.52 27.50 0.93
CA LEU A 257 -1.48 28.59 0.80
C LEU A 257 -2.68 28.50 1.75
N SER A 258 -2.63 27.63 2.77
CA SER A 258 -3.70 27.54 3.74
C SER A 258 -3.90 28.85 4.50
N LYS A 259 -5.18 29.19 4.74
CA LYS A 259 -5.60 30.37 5.50
C LYS A 259 -5.73 30.11 7.01
N ASP A 260 -5.74 28.84 7.41
CA ASP A 260 -5.95 28.39 8.79
C ASP A 260 -5.08 27.16 9.06
N LYS A 261 -3.78 27.43 9.26
CA LYS A 261 -2.74 26.40 9.35
C LYS A 261 -2.88 25.57 10.63
N GLU A 262 -3.25 26.22 11.72
CA GLU A 262 -3.45 25.60 13.03
C GLU A 262 -4.56 24.55 12.96
N LYS A 263 -5.70 24.90 12.35
CA LYS A 263 -6.80 23.96 12.14
C LYS A 263 -6.42 22.81 11.22
N ASP A 264 -5.67 23.07 10.16
CA ASP A 264 -5.20 22.01 9.25
C ASP A 264 -4.32 21.00 9.99
N ILE A 265 -3.42 21.45 10.86
CA ILE A 265 -2.58 20.59 11.71
C ILE A 265 -3.43 19.70 12.60
N GLU A 266 -4.43 20.26 13.29
CA GLU A 266 -5.33 19.49 14.16
C GLU A 266 -6.10 18.42 13.37
N VAL A 267 -6.68 18.79 12.23
CA VAL A 267 -7.41 17.88 11.35
C VAL A 267 -6.50 16.76 10.86
N GLN A 268 -5.27 17.10 10.45
CA GLN A 268 -4.28 16.14 9.97
C GLN A 268 -3.89 15.15 11.05
N LYS A 269 -3.45 15.61 12.23
CA LYS A 269 -3.02 14.73 13.33
C LYS A 269 -4.13 13.76 13.74
N LYS A 270 -5.36 14.26 13.89
CA LYS A 270 -6.53 13.44 14.21
C LYS A 270 -6.83 12.42 13.11
N GLY A 271 -6.90 12.87 11.86
CA GLY A 271 -7.24 12.00 10.73
C GLY A 271 -6.16 10.95 10.42
N TRP A 272 -4.88 11.26 10.58
CA TRP A 272 -3.80 10.27 10.45
C TRP A 272 -3.83 9.22 11.55
N THR A 273 -4.23 9.60 12.77
CA THR A 273 -4.43 8.65 13.86
C THR A 273 -5.58 7.69 13.54
N GLU A 274 -6.68 8.21 13.00
CA GLU A 274 -7.81 7.39 12.53
C GLU A 274 -7.41 6.47 11.37
N LEU A 275 -6.69 7.00 10.38
CA LEU A 275 -6.23 6.24 9.21
C LEU A 275 -5.21 5.17 9.58
N ALA A 276 -4.33 5.41 10.53
CA ALA A 276 -3.39 4.40 11.02
C ALA A 276 -4.14 3.16 11.55
N ARG A 277 -5.17 3.39 12.39
CA ARG A 277 -6.01 2.31 12.92
C ARG A 277 -6.79 1.61 11.83
N TYR A 278 -7.32 2.36 10.86
CA TYR A 278 -8.02 1.79 9.71
C TYR A 278 -7.10 0.93 8.83
N VAL A 279 -5.93 1.45 8.42
CA VAL A 279 -4.93 0.72 7.63
C VAL A 279 -4.52 -0.56 8.36
N ARG A 280 -4.25 -0.47 9.67
CA ARG A 280 -3.96 -1.65 10.49
C ARG A 280 -5.09 -2.67 10.50
N SER A 281 -6.36 -2.23 10.51
CA SER A 281 -7.51 -3.15 10.56
C SER A 281 -7.81 -3.83 9.22
N ILE A 282 -7.33 -3.27 8.10
CA ILE A 282 -7.55 -3.83 6.76
C ILE A 282 -6.32 -4.50 6.16
N ASP A 283 -5.15 -4.41 6.80
CA ASP A 283 -3.92 -5.09 6.39
C ASP A 283 -3.72 -6.38 7.21
N PRO A 284 -4.18 -7.54 6.72
CA PRO A 284 -4.06 -8.80 7.45
C PRO A 284 -2.62 -9.33 7.49
N PHE A 285 -1.69 -8.71 6.75
CA PHE A 285 -0.29 -9.11 6.71
C PHE A 285 0.57 -8.42 7.77
N HIS A 286 -0.01 -7.45 8.49
CA HIS A 286 0.68 -6.66 9.52
C HIS A 286 1.98 -6.02 9.02
N ASN A 287 1.97 -5.44 7.80
CA ASN A 287 3.11 -4.67 7.34
C ASN A 287 3.36 -3.48 8.28
N LEU A 288 4.61 -3.02 8.33
CA LEU A 288 5.00 -1.92 9.22
C LEU A 288 4.28 -0.62 8.83
N ILE A 289 3.87 0.16 9.83
CA ILE A 289 3.24 1.48 9.69
C ILE A 289 4.13 2.53 10.35
N THR A 290 4.38 3.62 9.63
CA THR A 290 5.02 4.84 10.11
C THR A 290 4.36 6.07 9.48
N ILE A 291 4.89 7.25 9.76
CA ILE A 291 4.51 8.50 9.11
C ILE A 291 5.74 9.40 8.99
N HIS A 292 5.95 9.98 7.81
CA HIS A 292 7.08 10.87 7.59
C HIS A 292 6.75 12.25 8.18
N PRO A 293 7.61 12.80 9.05
CA PRO A 293 7.26 13.99 9.80
C PRO A 293 7.79 15.29 9.20
N THR A 294 7.25 16.40 9.65
CA THR A 294 7.90 17.72 9.56
C THR A 294 9.12 17.85 10.49
N ASN A 295 9.15 17.08 11.57
CA ASN A 295 10.28 16.98 12.51
C ASN A 295 10.38 15.55 13.11
N ASN A 296 9.45 15.15 13.98
CA ASN A 296 9.35 13.80 14.55
C ASN A 296 8.01 13.12 14.21
N ALA A 297 8.03 11.82 13.91
CA ALA A 297 6.84 11.05 13.51
C ALA A 297 5.74 11.02 14.58
N ARG A 298 6.10 10.82 15.85
CA ARG A 298 5.16 10.90 16.97
C ARG A 298 4.36 12.19 17.09
N ASP A 299 4.90 13.30 16.59
CA ASP A 299 4.23 14.61 16.68
C ASP A 299 3.21 14.82 15.55
N GLN A 300 3.15 13.90 14.58
CA GLN A 300 2.27 13.96 13.39
C GLN A 300 0.93 13.26 13.61
N VAL A 301 0.75 12.59 14.74
CA VAL A 301 -0.47 11.89 15.16
C VAL A 301 -0.85 12.33 16.58
N GLU A 302 -2.09 12.10 16.98
CA GLU A 302 -2.56 12.35 18.36
C GLU A 302 -2.15 11.20 19.29
N ASP A 303 -2.07 9.99 18.76
CA ASP A 303 -1.68 8.79 19.50
C ASP A 303 -0.51 8.09 18.76
N PRO A 304 0.74 8.21 19.25
CA PRO A 304 1.90 7.63 18.59
C PRO A 304 1.95 6.10 18.67
N SER A 305 1.11 5.45 19.49
CA SER A 305 1.08 3.99 19.58
C SER A 305 0.54 3.31 18.32
N VAL A 306 -0.07 4.09 17.41
CA VAL A 306 -0.53 3.60 16.11
C VAL A 306 0.60 3.41 15.10
N LEU A 307 1.83 3.82 15.43
CA LEU A 307 3.03 3.70 14.60
C LEU A 307 3.94 2.59 15.14
N ASP A 308 4.51 1.77 14.25
CA ASP A 308 5.43 0.69 14.65
C ASP A 308 6.86 1.18 14.88
N PHE A 309 7.26 2.24 14.19
CA PHE A 309 8.57 2.86 14.33
C PHE A 309 8.56 4.36 13.96
N GLU A 310 9.56 5.07 14.49
CA GLU A 310 9.72 6.52 14.29
C GLU A 310 10.52 6.82 13.03
N MET A 311 10.14 7.90 12.36
CA MET A 311 10.97 8.60 11.39
C MET A 311 11.25 10.02 11.90
N MET A 312 12.34 10.61 11.42
CA MET A 312 12.71 12.00 11.69
C MET A 312 13.07 12.70 10.38
N GLN A 313 12.74 13.99 10.28
CA GLN A 313 13.20 14.88 9.22
C GLN A 313 14.04 15.98 9.87
N THR A 314 15.34 15.91 9.66
CA THR A 314 16.33 16.80 10.31
C THR A 314 17.06 17.72 9.35
N GLY A 315 16.75 17.63 8.05
CA GLY A 315 17.32 18.45 6.98
C GLY A 315 16.56 19.73 6.72
#